data_AF-A0A978UFE3-F1
#
_entry.id   AF-A0A978UFE3-F1
#
_cell.length_a   1.000
_cell.length_b   1.000
_cell.length_c   1.000
_cell.angle_alpha   90.00
_cell.angle_beta   90.00
_cell.angle_gamma   90.00
#
_symmetry.space_group_name_H-M   'P 1'
#
loop_
_entity.id
_entity.type
_entity.pdbx_description
1 polymer ?
#
loop_
_entity_poly.entity_id
_entity_poly.type
_entity_poly.pdbx_seq_one_letter_code
_entity_poly.pdbx_strand_id
1 'polypeptide(L)'
;MLLKISLLMFMPVLLCHLFLNNFVLQIEKYMFHILNTDELFNRLSREEKWFAERCSNDLKMHLEEGILSKLPGGYQSILKQTIISEETDMVPKPQLDAFVVCKTKYFLGHIQLEDINNGNTGGGQSYRTLEEPLEMEPNVMHFVRYKPIKKFVEEGKIELY
;
A
#
# COMPACT_ATOMS: atom_id res chain seq x y z
N MET A 1 23.02 -26.18 -23.61
CA MET A 1 23.14 -26.37 -22.13
C MET A 1 23.68 -25.12 -21.43
N LEU A 2 24.73 -24.47 -21.96
CA LEU A 2 25.29 -23.21 -21.44
C LEU A 2 24.29 -22.05 -21.34
N LEU A 3 23.41 -21.85 -22.33
CA LEU A 3 22.36 -20.81 -22.29
C LEU A 3 21.34 -21.02 -21.15
N LYS A 4 21.01 -22.28 -20.83
CA LYS A 4 20.05 -22.62 -19.75
C LYS A 4 20.64 -22.36 -18.36
N ILE A 5 21.95 -22.61 -18.19
CA ILE A 5 22.67 -22.36 -16.93
C ILE A 5 22.88 -20.87 -16.72
N SER A 6 23.21 -20.12 -17.78
CA SER A 6 23.32 -18.67 -17.74
C SER A 6 21.98 -18.01 -17.39
N LEU A 7 20.88 -18.40 -18.06
CA LEU A 7 19.54 -17.93 -17.69
C LEU A 7 19.19 -18.24 -16.23
N LEU A 8 19.47 -19.45 -15.74
CA LEU A 8 19.17 -19.83 -14.35
C LEU A 8 19.91 -18.98 -13.32
N MET A 9 21.12 -18.52 -13.62
CA MET A 9 21.87 -17.60 -12.75
C MET A 9 21.37 -16.16 -12.81
N PHE A 10 20.86 -15.70 -13.96
CA PHE A 10 20.34 -14.34 -14.12
C PHE A 10 18.91 -14.17 -13.58
N MET A 11 18.08 -15.22 -13.60
CA MET A 11 16.71 -15.19 -13.10
C MET A 11 16.57 -14.69 -11.64
N PRO A 12 17.34 -15.18 -10.64
CA PRO A 12 17.22 -14.69 -9.26
C PRO A 12 17.70 -13.24 -9.10
N VAL A 13 18.72 -12.82 -9.86
CA VAL A 13 19.23 -11.44 -9.85
C VAL A 13 18.20 -10.49 -10.44
N LEU A 14 17.60 -10.87 -11.57
CA LEU A 14 16.55 -10.10 -12.23
C LEU A 14 15.32 -9.97 -11.32
N LEU A 15 14.87 -11.07 -10.71
CA LEU A 15 13.73 -11.04 -9.79
C LEU A 15 13.99 -10.14 -8.59
N CYS A 16 15.18 -10.22 -7.98
CA CYS A 16 15.59 -9.36 -6.89
C CYS A 16 15.60 -7.88 -7.30
N HIS A 17 16.15 -7.58 -8.47
CA HIS A 17 16.18 -6.23 -9.02
C HIS A 17 14.78 -5.66 -9.27
N LEU A 18 13.87 -6.44 -9.89
CA LEU A 18 12.49 -6.01 -10.11
C LEU A 18 11.76 -5.78 -8.78
N PHE A 19 11.95 -6.67 -7.80
CA PHE A 19 11.34 -6.55 -6.49
C PHE A 19 11.80 -5.27 -5.78
N LEU A 20 13.13 -5.06 -5.70
CA LEU A 20 13.73 -3.88 -5.09
C LEU A 20 13.26 -2.58 -5.75
N ASN A 21 13.26 -2.51 -7.08
CA ASN A 21 12.82 -1.31 -7.79
C ASN A 21 11.34 -0.99 -7.52
N ASN A 22 10.47 -2.00 -7.55
CA ASN A 22 9.06 -1.79 -7.23
C ASN A 22 8.88 -1.33 -5.79
N PHE A 23 9.65 -1.89 -4.86
CA PHE A 23 9.56 -1.52 -3.45
C PHE A 23 10.03 -0.08 -3.21
N VAL A 24 11.15 0.32 -3.83
CA VAL A 24 11.64 1.71 -3.76
C VAL A 24 10.62 2.70 -4.32
N LEU A 25 10.00 2.39 -5.46
CA LEU A 25 8.94 3.22 -6.04
C LEU A 25 7.71 3.33 -5.12
N GLN A 26 7.38 2.27 -4.39
CA GLN A 26 6.30 2.31 -3.40
C GLN A 26 6.66 3.17 -2.20
N ILE A 27 7.90 3.08 -1.69
CA ILE A 27 8.38 3.95 -0.61
C ILE A 27 8.33 5.41 -1.06
N GLU A 28 8.83 5.71 -2.26
CA GLU A 28 8.81 7.07 -2.81
C GLU A 28 7.38 7.59 -2.92
N LYS A 29 6.45 6.79 -3.46
CA LYS A 29 5.05 7.19 -3.61
C LYS A 29 4.34 7.43 -2.28
N TYR A 30 4.64 6.63 -1.25
CA TYR A 30 3.91 6.65 0.03
C TYR A 30 4.76 7.15 1.21
N MET A 31 5.86 7.86 0.95
CA MET A 31 6.86 8.24 1.96
C MET A 31 6.26 8.93 3.19
N PHE A 32 5.40 9.93 2.98
CA PHE A 32 4.79 10.69 4.08
C PHE A 32 3.78 9.85 4.87
N HIS A 33 3.09 8.92 4.22
CA HIS A 33 2.16 8.00 4.88
C HIS A 33 2.92 6.98 5.74
N ILE A 34 4.02 6.44 5.22
CA ILE A 34 4.87 5.48 5.92
C ILE A 34 5.53 6.13 7.14
N LEU A 35 6.10 7.33 6.99
CA LEU A 35 6.76 8.04 8.09
C LEU A 35 5.79 8.46 9.21
N ASN A 36 4.52 8.71 8.88
CA ASN A 36 3.49 9.03 9.87
C ASN A 36 2.89 7.79 10.54
N THR A 37 3.17 6.57 10.06
CA THR A 37 2.57 5.33 10.54
C THR A 37 3.64 4.40 11.11
N ASP A 38 3.78 4.36 12.44
CA ASP A 38 4.83 3.59 13.13
C ASP A 38 4.85 2.10 12.77
N GLU A 39 3.67 1.49 12.59
CA GLU A 39 3.56 0.08 12.19
C GLU A 39 4.23 -0.18 10.84
N LEU A 40 4.00 0.70 9.85
CA LEU A 40 4.58 0.57 8.51
C LEU A 40 6.07 0.89 8.53
N PHE A 41 6.45 1.95 9.24
CA PHE A 41 7.84 2.33 9.38
C PHE A 41 8.67 1.20 10.01
N ASN A 42 8.15 0.53 11.04
CA ASN A 42 8.86 -0.55 11.72
C ASN A 42 9.06 -1.82 10.87
N ARG A 43 8.27 -2.00 9.81
CA ARG A 43 8.42 -3.13 8.86
C ARG A 43 9.57 -2.96 7.86
N LEU A 44 10.06 -1.73 7.68
CA LEU A 44 11.14 -1.43 6.75
C LEU A 44 12.51 -1.87 7.27
N SER A 45 13.41 -2.22 6.37
CA SER A 45 14.84 -2.41 6.64
C SER A 45 15.52 -1.08 7.03
N ARG A 46 16.74 -1.15 7.58
CA ARG A 46 17.46 0.05 8.03
C ARG A 46 17.74 1.00 6.87
N GLU A 47 18.15 0.45 5.74
CA GLU A 47 18.51 1.18 4.52
C GLU A 47 17.26 1.85 3.92
N GLU A 48 16.12 1.16 3.95
CA GLU A 48 14.83 1.69 3.49
C GLU A 48 14.32 2.83 4.37
N LYS A 49 14.48 2.72 5.69
CA LYS A 49 14.14 3.82 6.62
C LYS A 49 14.96 5.05 6.31
N TRP A 50 16.28 4.89 6.17
CA TRP A 50 17.17 5.99 5.84
C TRP A 50 16.84 6.61 4.48
N PHE A 51 16.51 5.79 3.48
CA PHE A 51 16.05 6.25 2.18
C PHE A 51 14.75 7.06 2.28
N ALA A 52 13.74 6.57 3.00
CA ALA A 52 12.46 7.25 3.18
C ALA A 52 12.63 8.61 3.88
N GLU A 53 13.44 8.68 4.93
CA GLU A 53 13.75 9.92 5.65
C GLU A 53 14.47 10.93 4.76
N ARG A 54 15.51 10.49 4.05
CA ARG A 54 16.29 11.34 3.16
C ARG A 54 15.45 11.87 2.01
N CYS A 55 14.74 10.99 1.32
CA CYS A 55 13.88 11.34 0.20
C CYS A 55 12.79 12.35 0.62
N SER A 56 12.16 12.12 1.77
CA SER A 56 11.20 13.06 2.37
C SER A 56 11.82 14.42 2.65
N ASN A 57 13.02 14.47 3.23
CA ASN A 57 13.69 15.73 3.53
C ASN A 57 14.11 16.48 2.27
N ASP A 58 14.68 15.79 1.28
CA ASP A 58 15.11 16.37 0.01
C ASP A 58 13.91 16.96 -0.76
N LEU A 59 12.78 16.24 -0.78
CA LEU A 59 11.54 16.72 -1.41
C LEU A 59 10.94 17.91 -0.66
N LYS A 60 10.97 17.91 0.69
CA LYS A 60 10.52 19.05 1.48
C LYS A 60 11.32 20.31 1.18
N MET A 61 12.65 20.21 1.26
CA MET A 61 13.55 21.33 1.00
C MET A 61 13.35 21.89 -0.41
N HIS A 62 13.27 21.02 -1.42
CA HIS A 62 13.05 21.43 -2.81
C HIS A 62 11.73 22.20 -2.99
N LEU A 63 10.65 21.72 -2.36
CA LEU A 63 9.34 22.33 -2.48
C LEU A 63 9.23 23.65 -1.70
N GLU A 64 9.88 23.72 -0.53
CA GLU A 64 9.99 24.92 0.31
C GLU A 64 10.70 26.07 -0.42
N GLU A 65 11.87 25.79 -0.99
CA GLU A 65 12.67 26.76 -1.76
C GLU A 65 11.99 27.14 -3.09
N GLY A 66 11.38 26.16 -3.75
CA GLY A 66 10.78 26.36 -5.07
C GLY A 66 9.48 27.17 -5.02
N ILE A 67 8.53 26.73 -4.20
CA ILE A 67 7.12 27.14 -4.29
C ILE A 67 6.58 27.64 -2.95
N LEU A 68 6.74 26.89 -1.85
CA LEU A 68 5.96 27.15 -0.63
C LEU A 68 6.32 28.47 0.03
N SER A 69 7.60 28.86 0.02
CA SER A 69 8.06 30.15 0.53
C SER A 69 7.42 31.36 -0.19
N LYS A 70 6.92 31.15 -1.41
CA LYS A 70 6.26 32.18 -2.23
C LYS A 70 4.75 32.16 -2.08
N LEU A 71 4.18 31.16 -1.40
CA LEU A 71 2.73 31.03 -1.22
C LEU A 71 2.23 31.90 -0.06
N PRO A 72 0.98 32.39 -0.14
CA PRO A 72 0.32 33.10 0.96
C PRO A 72 0.26 32.26 2.24
N GLY A 73 0.29 32.95 3.39
CA GLY A 73 0.09 32.32 4.71
C GLY A 73 -1.22 31.55 4.72
N GLY A 74 -1.16 30.23 4.91
CA GLY A 74 -2.30 29.35 4.63
C GLY A 74 -1.93 28.07 3.88
N TYR A 75 -1.00 28.17 2.95
CA TYR A 75 -0.76 27.16 1.91
C TYR A 75 0.69 26.65 1.88
N GLN A 76 1.49 27.02 2.88
CA GLN A 76 2.91 26.70 2.94
C GLN A 76 3.18 25.26 3.42
N SER A 77 2.14 24.48 3.68
CA SER A 77 2.26 23.10 4.14
C SER A 77 2.32 22.13 2.96
N ILE A 78 3.18 21.12 3.07
CA ILE A 78 3.29 20.00 2.13
C ILE A 78 2.22 18.94 2.39
N LEU A 79 1.77 18.85 3.64
CA LEU A 79 0.89 17.77 4.10
C LEU A 79 -0.59 18.15 4.03
N LYS A 80 -0.89 19.45 4.07
CA LYS A 80 -2.25 19.99 4.14
C LYS A 80 -2.48 20.99 3.03
N GLN A 81 -3.67 20.92 2.43
CA GLN A 81 -4.06 21.89 1.40
C GLN A 81 -4.24 23.29 1.98
N THR A 82 -4.75 23.40 3.21
CA THR A 82 -4.96 24.67 3.92
C THR A 82 -4.74 24.52 5.42
N ILE A 83 -4.54 25.63 6.13
CA ILE A 83 -4.50 25.68 7.61
C ILE A 83 -5.79 25.12 8.25
N ILE A 84 -6.93 25.22 7.58
CA ILE A 84 -8.25 24.78 8.09
C ILE A 84 -8.42 23.26 7.95
N SER A 85 -7.63 22.60 7.11
CA SER A 85 -7.68 21.14 6.96
C SER A 85 -7.20 20.46 8.24
N GLU A 86 -8.07 19.70 8.90
CA GLU A 86 -7.69 18.90 10.07
C GLU A 86 -6.80 17.73 9.67
N GLU A 87 -7.11 17.08 8.53
CA GLU A 87 -6.41 15.91 8.02
C GLU A 87 -5.26 16.24 7.03
N THR A 88 -4.30 15.32 6.91
CA THR A 88 -3.21 15.33 5.92
C THR A 88 -3.71 14.92 4.52
N ASP A 89 -4.63 15.71 3.97
CA ASP A 89 -5.33 15.45 2.70
C ASP A 89 -4.40 15.41 1.47
N MET A 90 -3.25 16.08 1.53
CA MET A 90 -2.29 16.08 0.41
C MET A 90 -1.36 14.85 0.39
N VAL A 91 -1.50 13.93 1.35
CA VAL A 91 -0.66 12.75 1.46
C VAL A 91 -1.34 11.55 0.78
N PRO A 92 -0.75 10.98 -0.29
CA PRO A 92 -1.31 9.80 -0.93
C PRO A 92 -1.29 8.61 0.02
N LYS A 93 -2.40 7.88 0.10
CA LYS A 93 -2.57 6.66 0.91
C LYS A 93 -2.79 5.44 0.00
N PRO A 94 -2.29 4.25 0.38
CA PRO A 94 -2.56 3.02 -0.36
C PRO A 94 -4.05 2.67 -0.31
N GLN A 95 -4.61 2.29 -1.46
CA GLN A 95 -6.03 1.94 -1.60
C GLN A 95 -6.24 0.48 -1.18
N LEU A 96 -6.65 0.25 0.07
CA LEU A 96 -6.86 -1.10 0.60
C LEU A 96 -8.13 -1.76 0.05
N ASP A 97 -9.07 -0.98 -0.48
CA ASP A 97 -10.30 -1.50 -1.09
C ASP A 97 -10.12 -1.90 -2.56
N ALA A 98 -8.88 -1.90 -3.08
CA ALA A 98 -8.58 -2.38 -4.41
C ALA A 98 -8.88 -3.88 -4.55
N PHE A 99 -9.41 -4.27 -5.71
CA PHE A 99 -9.62 -5.67 -6.04
C PHE A 99 -8.33 -6.31 -6.53
N VAL A 100 -8.06 -7.51 -6.02
CA VAL A 100 -6.87 -8.30 -6.33
C VAL A 100 -7.27 -9.71 -6.74
N VAL A 101 -6.45 -10.31 -7.60
CA VAL A 101 -6.55 -11.73 -7.94
C VAL A 101 -5.71 -12.51 -6.94
N CYS A 102 -6.30 -13.53 -6.33
CA CYS A 102 -5.59 -14.33 -5.35
C CYS A 102 -5.99 -15.80 -5.41
N LYS A 103 -5.13 -16.63 -4.83
CA LYS A 103 -5.28 -18.09 -4.77
C LYS A 103 -4.88 -18.58 -3.39
N THR A 104 -5.57 -19.60 -2.89
CA THR A 104 -5.26 -20.23 -1.60
C THR A 104 -4.68 -21.62 -1.81
N LYS A 105 -3.79 -22.04 -0.91
CA LYS A 105 -3.25 -23.42 -0.91
C LYS A 105 -4.17 -24.41 -0.22
N TYR A 106 -5.02 -23.92 0.67
CA TYR A 106 -5.93 -24.69 1.50
C TYR A 106 -7.29 -24.01 1.54
N PHE A 107 -8.31 -24.79 1.90
CA PHE A 107 -9.66 -24.28 2.09
C PHE A 107 -9.68 -23.21 3.18
N LEU A 108 -10.23 -22.05 2.84
CA LEU A 108 -10.40 -20.91 3.74
C LEU A 108 -11.88 -20.53 3.72
N GLY A 109 -12.62 -20.98 4.74
CA GLY A 109 -14.02 -20.60 4.94
C GLY A 109 -14.16 -19.37 5.83
N HIS A 110 -15.37 -18.81 5.87
CA HIS A 110 -15.77 -17.80 6.87
C HIS A 110 -14.98 -16.49 6.83
N ILE A 111 -14.47 -16.09 5.66
CA ILE A 111 -13.87 -14.75 5.52
C ILE A 111 -15.02 -13.74 5.48
N GLN A 112 -15.16 -12.98 6.57
CA GLN A 112 -16.15 -11.91 6.64
C GLN A 112 -15.70 -10.76 5.74
N LEU A 113 -16.46 -10.51 4.68
CA LEU A 113 -16.30 -9.34 3.83
C LEU A 113 -16.97 -8.13 4.51
N GLU A 114 -16.54 -7.78 5.72
CA GLU A 114 -17.09 -6.62 6.42
C GLU A 114 -16.70 -5.33 5.69
N ASP A 115 -17.70 -4.57 5.25
CA ASP A 115 -17.57 -3.13 5.10
C ASP A 115 -17.53 -2.53 6.49
N ILE A 116 -16.34 -2.49 7.11
CA ILE A 116 -16.10 -1.60 8.25
C ILE A 116 -16.15 -0.17 7.68
N ASN A 117 -17.38 0.34 7.51
CA ASN A 117 -17.69 1.74 7.33
C ASN A 117 -17.16 2.44 8.58
N ASN A 118 -16.03 3.12 8.41
CA ASN A 118 -15.59 4.11 9.38
C ASN A 118 -16.68 5.20 9.36
N GLY A 119 -17.38 5.36 10.47
CA GLY A 119 -18.63 6.11 10.54
C GLY A 119 -18.46 7.57 10.11
N ASN A 120 -18.93 7.90 8.91
CA ASN A 120 -19.70 9.11 8.64
C ASN A 120 -20.18 9.13 7.18
N THR A 121 -21.49 9.05 6.98
CA THR A 121 -22.31 10.05 6.28
C THR A 121 -23.60 9.35 5.83
N GLY A 122 -24.72 9.87 6.30
CA GLY A 122 -26.05 9.40 5.93
C GLY A 122 -26.35 9.57 4.44
N GLY A 123 -27.38 8.86 3.98
CA GLY A 123 -27.90 8.98 2.62
C GLY A 123 -27.65 7.69 1.84
N GLY A 124 -28.72 6.90 1.70
CA GLY A 124 -28.65 5.53 1.22
C GLY A 124 -28.06 5.33 -0.17
N GLN A 125 -27.13 4.39 -0.24
CA GLN A 125 -27.02 3.37 -1.28
C GLN A 125 -26.52 2.12 -0.56
N SER A 126 -27.41 1.15 -0.33
CA SER A 126 -27.10 -0.11 0.33
C SER A 126 -26.25 -0.97 -0.60
N TYR A 127 -24.92 -0.90 -0.45
CA TYR A 127 -24.08 -1.99 -0.90
C TYR A 127 -24.41 -3.17 0.02
N ARG A 128 -24.87 -4.26 -0.59
CA ARG A 128 -25.29 -5.47 0.10
C ARG A 128 -24.17 -5.96 1.01
N THR A 129 -24.42 -5.98 2.31
CA THR A 129 -23.79 -6.95 3.20
C THR A 129 -23.90 -8.31 2.50
N LEU A 130 -22.79 -8.86 2.01
CA LEU A 130 -22.76 -10.27 1.66
C LEU A 130 -22.85 -11.00 3.00
N GLU A 131 -24.08 -11.33 3.41
CA GLU A 131 -24.36 -12.16 4.60
C GLU A 131 -23.68 -13.54 4.48
N GLU A 132 -23.30 -13.93 3.27
CA GLU A 132 -22.59 -15.16 3.01
C GLU A 132 -21.08 -14.98 3.23
N PRO A 133 -20.48 -15.71 4.19
CA PRO A 133 -19.04 -15.72 4.33
C PRO A 133 -18.36 -16.13 3.02
N LEU A 134 -17.30 -15.42 2.63
CA LEU A 134 -16.51 -15.83 1.48
C LEU A 134 -15.77 -17.13 1.83
N GLU A 135 -16.06 -18.17 1.06
CA GLU A 135 -15.33 -19.43 1.07
C GLU A 135 -14.39 -19.48 -0.14
N MET A 136 -13.13 -19.81 0.11
CA MET A 136 -12.11 -19.91 -0.92
C MET A 136 -11.63 -21.36 -1.04
N GLU A 137 -11.98 -21.98 -2.16
CA GLU A 137 -11.55 -23.33 -2.50
C GLU A 137 -10.05 -23.37 -2.85
N PRO A 138 -9.33 -24.43 -2.43
CA PRO A 138 -7.92 -24.54 -2.71
C PRO A 138 -7.68 -24.61 -4.21
N ASN A 139 -6.66 -23.88 -4.65
CA ASN A 139 -6.24 -23.76 -6.03
C ASN A 139 -7.19 -23.06 -7.01
N VAL A 140 -8.30 -22.49 -6.53
CA VAL A 140 -9.19 -21.67 -7.35
C VAL A 140 -8.75 -20.21 -7.27
N MET A 141 -8.73 -19.52 -8.41
CA MET A 141 -8.47 -18.08 -8.45
C MET A 141 -9.74 -17.32 -8.08
N HIS A 142 -9.60 -16.36 -7.17
CA HIS A 142 -10.67 -15.51 -6.70
C HIS A 142 -10.33 -14.05 -6.97
N PHE A 143 -11.35 -13.24 -7.22
CA PHE A 143 -11.22 -11.80 -7.39
C PHE A 143 -11.94 -11.09 -6.26
N VAL A 144 -11.18 -10.52 -5.33
CA VAL A 144 -11.69 -10.03 -4.04
C VAL A 144 -11.03 -8.72 -3.64
N ARG A 145 -11.67 -7.94 -2.76
CA ARG A 145 -11.05 -6.74 -2.18
C ARG A 145 -9.87 -7.13 -1.29
N TYR A 146 -8.80 -6.33 -1.30
CA TYR A 146 -7.61 -6.62 -0.51
C TYR A 146 -7.83 -6.46 1.00
N LYS A 147 -8.60 -5.44 1.43
CA LYS A 147 -8.82 -5.10 2.85
C LYS A 147 -9.28 -6.29 3.73
N PRO A 148 -10.30 -7.10 3.34
CA PRO A 148 -10.72 -8.26 4.14
C PRO A 148 -9.68 -9.39 4.18
N ILE A 149 -8.90 -9.56 3.11
CA ILE A 149 -7.93 -10.66 3.00
C ILE A 149 -6.53 -10.30 3.50
N LYS A 150 -6.27 -9.04 3.85
CA LYS A 150 -4.93 -8.51 4.23
C LYS A 150 -4.23 -9.41 5.26
N LYS A 151 -4.92 -9.77 6.35
CA LYS A 151 -4.34 -10.60 7.43
C LYS A 151 -3.91 -11.97 6.91
N PHE A 152 -4.72 -12.59 6.05
CA PHE A 152 -4.43 -13.90 5.48
C PHE A 152 -3.28 -13.85 4.47
N VAL A 153 -3.09 -12.73 3.77
CA VAL A 153 -1.92 -12.49 2.92
C VAL A 153 -0.66 -12.33 3.77
N GLU A 154 -0.72 -11.55 4.85
CA GLU A 154 0.42 -11.35 5.78
C GLU A 154 0.85 -12.64 6.48
N GLU A 155 -0.10 -13.52 6.77
CA GLU A 155 0.13 -14.87 7.32
C GLU A 155 0.61 -15.89 6.26
N GLY A 156 0.68 -15.51 4.97
CA GLY A 156 1.11 -16.39 3.88
C GLY A 156 0.09 -17.48 3.51
N LYS A 157 -1.18 -17.31 3.89
CA LYS A 157 -2.29 -18.23 3.60
C LYS A 157 -2.83 -18.07 2.18
N ILE A 158 -2.77 -16.83 1.69
CA ILE A 158 -3.27 -16.40 0.39
C ILE A 158 -2.10 -15.85 -0.43
N GLU A 159 -1.98 -16.31 -1.67
CA GLU A 159 -1.00 -15.82 -2.64
C GLU A 159 -1.67 -14.85 -3.60
N LEU A 160 -1.02 -13.70 -3.84
CA LEU A 160 -1.44 -12.69 -4.81
C LEU A 160 -0.78 -12.96 -6.17
N TYR A 161 -1.49 -12.62 -7.26
CA TYR A 161 -1.06 -12.80 -8.64
C TYR A 161 -1.15 -11.50 -9.43
#